data_AF-A0A9D2FCJ3-F1
#
_entry.id   AF-A0A9D2FCJ3-F1
#
_cell.length_a   1.000
_cell.length_b   1.000
_cell.length_c   1.000
_cell.angle_alpha   90.00
_cell.angle_beta   90.00
_cell.angle_gamma   90.00
#
_symmetry.space_group_name_H-M   'P 1'
#
loop_
_entity.id
_entity.type
_entity.pdbx_description
1 polymer ?
#
loop_
_entity_poly.entity_id
_entity_poly.type
_entity_poly.pdbx_seq_one_letter_code
_entity_poly.pdbx_strand_id
1 'polypeptide(L)'
;MKEELHIAMTTELESEVSELCNLSQGIYNEGVTEGINQGLDKGIIGAVELLREDGHDDQTIIKRIMSKYHLTLEATKKYVLLPAASKS
;
A
#
# COMPACT_ATOMS: atom_id res chain seq x y z
N MET A 1 8.66 -28.62 18.64
CA MET A 1 8.42 -28.92 17.22
C MET A 1 9.42 -30.01 16.80
N LYS A 2 9.13 -31.29 17.10
CA LYS A 2 10.06 -32.41 16.84
C LYS A 2 9.37 -33.60 16.15
N GLU A 3 8.14 -33.43 15.66
CA GLU A 3 7.21 -34.54 15.43
C GLU A 3 6.57 -34.56 14.03
N GLU A 4 7.14 -33.91 13.00
CA GLU A 4 6.63 -34.11 11.62
C GLU A 4 7.68 -34.38 10.54
N LEU A 5 8.97 -34.26 10.84
CA LEU A 5 10.04 -34.65 9.91
C LEU A 5 11.15 -35.33 10.70
N HIS A 6 11.46 -36.61 10.38
CA HIS A 6 12.56 -37.40 10.96
C HIS A 6 13.96 -36.87 10.56
N ILE A 7 14.11 -35.55 10.42
CA ILE A 7 15.37 -34.89 10.14
C ILE A 7 15.98 -34.50 11.48
N ALA A 8 17.18 -35.01 11.78
CA ALA A 8 17.93 -34.60 12.96
C ALA A 8 18.30 -33.12 12.80
N MET A 9 17.53 -32.25 13.44
CA MET A 9 17.73 -30.81 13.37
C MET A 9 18.93 -30.41 14.24
N THR A 10 19.90 -29.71 13.64
CA THR A 10 21.06 -29.15 14.35
C THR A 10 20.74 -27.72 14.80
N THR A 11 21.43 -27.24 15.83
CA THR A 11 21.28 -25.85 16.31
C THR A 11 21.58 -24.82 15.22
N GLU A 12 22.50 -25.13 14.31
CA GLU A 12 22.82 -24.29 13.14
C GLU A 12 21.63 -24.23 12.18
N LEU A 13 21.04 -25.39 11.84
CA LEU A 13 19.86 -25.46 10.98
C LEU A 13 18.64 -24.76 11.61
N GLU A 14 18.45 -24.86 12.92
CA GLU A 14 17.40 -24.11 13.63
C GLU A 14 17.58 -22.59 13.51
N SER A 15 18.82 -22.11 13.59
CA SER A 15 19.15 -20.69 13.42
C SER A 15 18.86 -20.21 12.01
N GLU A 16 19.32 -20.93 10.99
CA GLU A 16 19.10 -20.58 9.59
C GLU A 16 17.61 -20.57 9.22
N VAL A 17 16.84 -21.58 9.68
CA VAL A 17 15.39 -21.61 9.46
C VAL A 17 14.70 -20.43 10.14
N SER A 18 15.12 -20.06 11.35
CA SER A 18 14.60 -18.89 12.05
C SER A 18 14.88 -17.59 11.30
N GLU A 19 16.10 -17.42 10.77
CA GLU A 19 16.48 -16.27 9.95
C GLU A 19 15.64 -16.18 8.67
N LEU A 20 15.43 -17.30 7.98
CA LEU A 20 14.57 -17.37 6.80
C LEU A 20 13.11 -17.03 7.12
N CYS A 21 12.59 -17.48 8.26
CA CYS A 21 11.23 -17.14 8.71
C CYS A 21 11.10 -15.63 8.98
N ASN A 22 12.06 -15.02 9.66
CA ASN A 22 12.07 -13.58 9.93
C ASN A 22 12.13 -12.77 8.62
N LEU A 23 13.00 -13.18 7.69
CA LEU A 23 13.09 -12.57 6.37
C LEU A 23 11.76 -12.71 5.60
N SER A 24 11.18 -13.89 5.57
CA SER A 24 9.91 -14.16 4.89
C SER A 24 8.77 -13.31 5.47
N GLN A 25 8.72 -13.17 6.79
CA GLN A 25 7.73 -12.33 7.46
C GLN A 25 7.93 -10.85 7.13
N GLY A 26 9.19 -10.39 7.05
CA GLY A 26 9.54 -9.04 6.61
C GLY A 26 9.03 -8.75 5.20
N ILE A 27 9.37 -9.61 4.24
CA ILE A 27 8.93 -9.49 2.83
C ILE A 27 7.40 -9.49 2.73
N TYR A 28 6.72 -10.38 3.46
CA TYR A 28 5.26 -10.43 3.46
C TYR A 28 4.65 -9.12 3.98
N ASN A 29 5.14 -8.61 5.12
CA ASN A 29 4.62 -7.38 5.72
C ASN A 29 4.86 -6.16 4.82
N GLU A 30 6.03 -6.07 4.21
CA GLU A 30 6.35 -5.01 3.23
C GLU A 30 5.43 -5.10 2.01
N GLY A 31 5.25 -6.30 1.45
CA GLY A 31 4.37 -6.51 0.30
C GLY A 31 2.91 -6.16 0.59
N VAL A 32 2.40 -6.51 1.78
CA VAL A 32 1.04 -6.14 2.21
C VAL A 32 0.92 -4.62 2.36
N THR A 33 1.89 -3.99 3.00
CA THR A 33 1.89 -2.53 3.22
C THR A 33 1.92 -1.78 1.89
N GLU A 34 2.80 -2.19 0.99
CA GLU A 34 2.92 -1.60 -0.35
C GLU A 34 1.65 -1.81 -1.17
N GLY A 35 1.07 -3.02 -1.14
CA GLY A 35 -0.18 -3.31 -1.84
C GLY A 35 -1.35 -2.44 -1.36
N ILE A 36 -1.47 -2.24 -0.03
CA ILE A 36 -2.49 -1.36 0.55
C ILE A 36 -2.26 0.10 0.11
N ASN A 37 -1.03 0.59 0.19
CA ASN A 37 -0.70 1.96 -0.21
C ASN A 37 -1.00 2.21 -1.70
N GLN A 38 -0.56 1.31 -2.58
CA GLN A 38 -0.86 1.40 -4.01
C GLN A 38 -2.36 1.33 -4.31
N GLY A 39 -3.09 0.47 -3.60
CA GLY A 39 -4.54 0.35 -3.74
C GLY A 39 -5.27 1.63 -3.33
N LEU A 40 -4.86 2.22 -2.20
CA LEU A 40 -5.39 3.48 -1.70
C LEU A 40 -5.11 4.63 -2.69
N ASP A 41 -3.87 4.73 -3.18
CA ASP A 41 -3.47 5.76 -4.14
C ASP A 41 -4.30 5.67 -5.43
N LYS A 42 -4.42 4.48 -6.01
CA LYS A 42 -5.26 4.25 -7.21
C LYS A 42 -6.73 4.56 -6.96
N GLY A 43 -7.25 4.20 -5.79
CA GLY A 43 -8.63 4.49 -5.40
C GLY A 43 -8.91 6.00 -5.27
N ILE A 44 -7.99 6.76 -4.70
CA ILE A 44 -8.10 8.22 -4.60
C ILE A 44 -8.02 8.86 -5.98
N ILE A 45 -7.09 8.43 -6.84
CA ILE A 45 -6.97 8.94 -8.22
C ILE A 45 -8.27 8.69 -8.99
N GLY A 46 -8.80 7.46 -8.98
CA GLY A 46 -10.06 7.15 -9.66
C GLY A 46 -11.25 7.95 -9.13
N ALA A 47 -11.30 8.22 -7.82
CA ALA A 47 -12.34 9.08 -7.25
C ALA A 47 -12.21 10.54 -7.71
N VAL A 48 -10.98 11.06 -7.83
CA VAL A 48 -10.73 12.40 -8.37
C VAL A 48 -11.15 12.50 -9.83
N GLU A 49 -10.80 11.49 -10.65
CA GLU A 49 -11.18 11.43 -12.07
C GLU A 49 -12.70 11.43 -12.23
N LEU A 50 -13.41 10.55 -11.53
CA LEU A 50 -14.88 10.49 -11.57
C LEU A 50 -15.54 11.80 -11.16
N LEU A 51 -15.08 12.42 -10.07
CA LEU A 51 -15.63 13.71 -9.62
C LEU A 51 -15.39 14.83 -10.65
N ARG A 52 -14.24 14.80 -11.34
CA ARG A 52 -13.92 15.78 -12.38
C ARG A 52 -14.77 15.54 -13.64
N GLU A 53 -15.00 14.28 -14.00
CA GLU A 53 -15.92 13.90 -15.09
C GLU A 53 -17.37 14.33 -14.79
N ASP A 54 -17.79 14.24 -13.53
CA ASP A 54 -19.08 14.75 -13.03
C ASP A 54 -19.15 16.29 -12.96
N GLY A 55 -18.07 16.99 -13.30
CA GLY A 55 -18.01 18.45 -13.39
C GLY A 55 -17.73 19.17 -12.07
N HIS A 56 -17.25 18.47 -11.04
CA HIS A 56 -16.79 19.13 -9.81
C HIS A 56 -15.46 19.86 -10.02
N ASP A 57 -15.35 21.05 -9.45
CA ASP A 57 -14.11 21.82 -9.44
C ASP A 57 -13.06 21.25 -8.47
N ASP A 58 -11.79 21.52 -8.72
CA ASP A 58 -10.68 21.00 -7.92
C ASP A 58 -10.77 21.39 -6.43
N GLN A 59 -11.33 22.56 -6.08
CA GLN A 59 -11.46 22.97 -4.67
C GLN A 59 -12.51 22.10 -3.95
N THR A 60 -13.62 21.81 -4.62
CA THR A 60 -14.64 20.90 -4.10
C THR A 60 -14.10 19.47 -3.95
N ILE A 61 -13.34 19.00 -4.94
CA ILE A 61 -12.71 17.67 -4.91
C ILE A 61 -11.72 17.57 -3.75
N ILE A 62 -10.82 18.55 -3.60
CA ILE A 62 -9.84 18.59 -2.50
C ILE A 62 -10.54 18.46 -1.15
N LYS A 63 -11.59 19.26 -0.89
CA LYS A 63 -12.33 19.22 0.38
C LYS A 63 -12.96 17.85 0.64
N ARG A 64 -13.56 17.24 -0.40
CA ARG A 64 -14.19 15.91 -0.30
C ARG A 64 -13.16 14.82 -0.02
N ILE A 65 -12.04 14.80 -0.74
CA ILE A 65 -10.97 13.80 -0.54
C ILE A 65 -10.33 13.96 0.83
N MET A 66 -10.00 15.18 1.26
CA MET A 66 -9.48 15.46 2.60
C MET A 66 -10.44 14.94 3.67
N SER A 67 -11.74 15.22 3.55
CA SER A 67 -12.74 14.78 4.53
C SER A 67 -12.95 13.27 4.53
N LYS A 68 -12.90 12.60 3.37
CA LYS A 68 -13.17 11.16 3.26
C LYS A 68 -11.99 10.32 3.72
N TYR A 69 -10.78 10.73 3.38
CA TYR A 69 -9.54 9.98 3.61
C TYR A 69 -8.69 10.56 4.75
N HIS A 70 -9.16 11.62 5.41
CA HIS A 70 -8.46 12.31 6.51
C HIS A 70 -7.05 12.79 6.12
N LEU A 71 -6.88 13.17 4.86
CA LEU A 71 -5.60 13.62 4.31
C LEU A 71 -5.38 15.11 4.58
N THR A 72 -4.10 15.49 4.64
CA THR A 72 -3.72 16.90 4.66
C THR A 72 -3.99 17.54 3.30
N LEU A 73 -4.02 18.88 3.27
CA LEU A 73 -4.18 19.63 2.03
C LEU A 73 -3.06 19.31 1.04
N GLU A 74 -1.82 19.27 1.51
CA GLU A 74 -0.64 18.99 0.67
C GLU A 74 -0.66 17.57 0.10
N ALA A 75 -1.01 16.57 0.92
CA ALA A 75 -1.18 15.21 0.44
C ALA A 75 -2.30 15.11 -0.61
N THR A 76 -3.43 15.78 -0.39
CA THR A 76 -4.56 15.75 -1.32
C THR A 76 -4.23 16.43 -2.65
N LYS A 77 -3.53 17.57 -2.62
CA LYS A 77 -3.08 18.28 -3.82
C LYS A 77 -2.23 17.40 -4.73
N LYS A 78 -1.43 16.47 -4.18
CA LYS A 78 -0.66 15.50 -4.97
C LYS A 78 -1.56 14.67 -5.89
N TYR A 79 -2.77 14.31 -5.46
CA TYR A 79 -3.69 13.52 -6.28
C TYR A 79 -4.52 14.37 -7.26
N VAL A 80 -4.86 15.61 -6.89
CA VAL A 80 -5.77 16.46 -7.67
C VAL A 80 -5.04 17.32 -8.71
N LEU A 81 -3.86 17.84 -8.35
CA LEU A 81 -3.15 18.87 -9.12
C LEU A 81 -1.98 18.33 -9.94
N LEU A 82 -1.49 17.11 -9.69
CA LEU A 82 -0.50 16.50 -10.56
C LEU A 82 -1.22 15.93 -11.80
N PRO A 83 -0.74 16.22 -13.02
CA PRO A 83 -1.27 15.56 -14.20
C PRO A 83 -1.05 14.06 -14.03
N ALA A 84 -2.13 13.28 -14.18
CA ALA A 84 -2.06 11.82 -14.23
C ALA A 84 -0.91 11.47 -15.17
N ALA A 85 0.12 10.82 -14.62
CA ALA A 85 1.30 10.43 -15.39
C ALA A 85 0.81 9.78 -16.69
N SER A 86 1.27 10.34 -17.79
CA SER A 86 1.02 9.91 -19.17
C SER A 86 0.63 8.44 -19.25
N LYS A 87 -0.62 8.18 -19.66
CA LYS A 87 -1.06 6.87 -20.13
C LYS A 87 -0.01 6.40 -21.16
N SER A 88 0.85 5.46 -20.77
CA SER A 88 1.70 4.70 -21.67
C SER A 88 0.95 3.49 -22.20
#